data_AF-A0AAP2GR88-F1
#
_entry.id   AF-A0AAP2GR88-F1
#
_cell.length_a   1.000
_cell.length_b   1.000
_cell.length_c   1.000
_cell.angle_alpha   90.00
_cell.angle_beta   90.00
_cell.angle_gamma   90.00
#
_symmetry.space_group_name_H-M   'P 1'
#
loop_
_entity.id
_entity.type
_entity.pdbx_description
1 polymer ?
#
loop_
_entity_poly.entity_id
_entity_poly.type
_entity_poly.pdbx_seq_one_letter_code
_entity_poly.pdbx_strand_id
1 'polypeptide(L)'
;MDIDALKAGWKKTSGLSAEEQSHFDRLPALLQGKTTDMITVTRRQYERVITVLLGSMVVATLAMPLLTDGFTYPGSPQGFVKMMFLYQLIVLFYWAKLRTVNHLTLSDSIPERLEQLLTMFRRGLRTEIIFIVSLLLGIVFVGRFFYGKGLSGLRAPDVVTAFALSVVFTGAMLWFVRKRYRAKIEELKTYLQEYRQAQVYGVVLIVSTFAWIYGTYL
;
A
#
# COMPACT_ATOMS: atom_id res chain seq x y z
N MET A 1 28.87 1.46 23.28
CA MET A 1 29.37 2.83 23.06
C MET A 1 28.15 3.71 22.94
N ASP A 2 27.97 4.63 23.88
CA ASP A 2 26.73 5.39 24.06
C ASP A 2 26.57 6.45 22.96
N ILE A 3 25.38 6.54 22.36
CA ILE A 3 25.08 7.47 21.25
C ILE A 3 25.35 8.93 21.68
N ASP A 4 25.20 9.22 22.97
CA ASP A 4 25.43 10.53 23.55
C ASP A 4 26.91 10.89 23.67
N ALA A 5 27.79 9.90 23.90
CA ALA A 5 29.25 10.11 23.89
C ALA A 5 29.78 10.36 22.47
N LEU A 6 29.20 9.69 21.48
CA LEU A 6 29.46 9.95 20.06
C LEU A 6 28.99 11.35 19.64
N LYS A 7 27.81 11.79 20.08
CA LYS A 7 27.30 13.16 19.85
C LYS A 7 28.16 14.23 20.50
N ALA A 8 28.63 14.01 21.72
CA ALA A 8 29.48 14.95 22.45
C ALA A 8 30.85 15.15 21.79
N GLY A 9 31.47 14.08 21.28
CA GLY A 9 32.70 14.17 20.49
C GLY A 9 32.48 14.87 19.14
N TRP A 10 31.33 14.68 18.52
CA TRP A 10 31.00 15.27 17.21
C TRP A 10 30.71 16.77 17.27
N LYS A 11 30.05 17.25 18.33
CA LYS A 11 29.80 18.68 18.60
C LYS A 11 31.08 19.50 18.75
N LYS A 12 32.14 18.88 19.27
CA LYS A 12 33.41 19.55 19.57
C LYS A 12 34.33 19.69 18.34
N THR A 13 34.09 18.90 17.28
CA THR A 13 35.10 18.66 16.23
C THR A 13 34.64 19.08 14.82
N SER A 14 33.33 19.22 14.58
CA SER A 14 32.81 19.27 13.20
C SER A 14 32.78 20.66 12.53
N GLY A 15 32.97 21.78 13.23
CA GLY A 15 33.02 23.12 12.60
C GLY A 15 31.83 23.52 11.71
N LEU A 16 30.76 22.71 11.71
CA LEU A 16 29.54 22.91 10.94
C LEU A 16 28.75 24.07 11.54
N SER A 17 28.13 24.88 10.68
CA SER A 17 27.21 25.91 11.15
C SER A 17 26.07 25.26 11.96
N ALA A 18 25.59 25.93 13.01
CA ALA A 18 24.50 25.41 13.85
C ALA A 18 23.22 25.05 13.05
N GLU A 19 23.08 25.63 11.85
CA GLU A 19 21.98 25.41 10.92
C GLU A 19 22.07 24.04 10.22
N GLU A 20 23.26 23.64 9.75
CA GLU A 20 23.51 22.34 9.10
C GLU A 20 23.40 21.18 10.10
N GLN A 21 23.88 21.35 11.33
CA GLN A 21 23.67 20.37 12.40
C GLN A 21 22.17 20.22 12.76
N SER A 22 21.42 21.32 12.78
CA SER A 22 19.97 21.26 13.04
C SER A 22 19.20 20.50 11.96
N HIS A 23 19.64 20.58 10.70
CA HIS A 23 19.04 19.87 9.59
C HIS A 23 19.25 18.36 9.68
N PHE A 24 20.45 17.93 10.08
CA PHE A 24 20.79 16.52 10.28
C PHE A 24 20.09 15.88 11.49
N ASP A 25 19.99 16.60 12.61
CA ASP A 25 19.29 16.11 13.81
C ASP A 25 17.76 16.05 13.62
N ARG A 26 17.20 16.89 12.73
CA ARG A 26 15.76 16.90 12.41
C ARG A 26 15.35 15.86 11.36
N LEU A 27 16.28 15.39 10.52
CA LEU A 27 15.98 14.46 9.42
C LEU A 27 15.37 13.13 9.90
N PRO A 28 15.89 12.45 10.95
CA PRO A 28 15.28 11.24 11.48
C PRO A 28 13.85 11.47 12.01
N ALA A 29 13.63 12.58 12.71
CA ALA A 29 12.32 12.94 13.26
C ALA A 29 11.30 13.28 12.15
N LEU A 30 11.72 13.99 11.10
CA LEU A 30 10.90 14.29 9.92
C LEU A 30 10.52 13.01 9.16
N LEU A 31 11.49 12.13 8.91
CA LEU A 31 11.26 10.84 8.25
C LEU A 31 10.36 9.94 9.10
N GLN A 32 10.51 9.97 10.42
CA GLN A 32 9.63 9.27 11.35
C GLN A 32 8.19 9.80 11.31
N GLY A 33 8.01 11.13 11.28
CA GLY A 33 6.69 11.75 11.11
C GLY A 33 6.02 11.31 9.81
N LYS A 34 6.72 11.45 8.68
CA LYS A 34 6.20 11.10 7.36
C LYS A 34 5.86 9.61 7.22
N THR A 35 6.70 8.73 7.77
CA THR A 35 6.43 7.27 7.72
C THR A 35 5.20 6.91 8.56
N THR A 36 5.04 7.53 9.74
CA THR A 36 3.86 7.35 10.60
C THR A 36 2.60 7.88 9.92
N ASP A 37 2.66 9.03 9.28
CA ASP A 37 1.57 9.62 8.51
C ASP A 37 1.16 8.70 7.36
N MET A 38 2.12 8.16 6.62
CA MET A 38 1.84 7.27 5.50
C MET A 38 1.14 5.97 5.94
N ILE A 39 1.51 5.41 7.10
CA ILE A 39 0.83 4.26 7.70
C ILE A 39 -0.60 4.63 8.10
N THR A 40 -0.76 5.77 8.78
CA THR A 40 -2.07 6.27 9.24
C THR A 40 -3.02 6.52 8.08
N VAL A 41 -2.54 7.17 7.01
CA VAL A 41 -3.30 7.40 5.78
C VAL A 41 -3.68 6.07 5.11
N THR A 42 -2.75 5.11 5.08
CA THR A 42 -3.01 3.78 4.49
C THR A 42 -4.04 3.00 5.31
N ARG A 43 -3.98 3.07 6.64
CA ARG A 43 -4.96 2.50 7.56
C ARG A 43 -6.35 3.08 7.32
N ARG A 44 -6.48 4.41 7.37
CA ARG A 44 -7.75 5.11 7.11
C ARG A 44 -8.32 4.78 5.73
N GLN A 45 -7.46 4.61 4.73
CA GLN A 45 -7.90 4.21 3.40
C GLN A 45 -8.55 2.82 3.40
N TYR A 46 -7.96 1.84 4.07
CA TYR A 46 -8.56 0.50 4.19
C TYR A 46 -9.84 0.51 5.03
N GLU A 47 -9.87 1.24 6.14
CA GLU A 47 -11.08 1.43 6.95
C GLU A 47 -12.22 2.05 6.12
N ARG A 48 -11.92 3.08 5.32
CA ARG A 48 -12.90 3.71 4.44
C ARG A 48 -13.43 2.75 3.38
N VAL A 49 -12.57 1.96 2.75
CA VAL A 49 -13.00 0.95 1.75
C VAL A 49 -13.93 -0.07 2.40
N ILE A 50 -13.56 -0.60 3.57
CA ILE A 50 -14.38 -1.57 4.31
C ILE A 50 -15.72 -0.95 4.70
N THR A 51 -15.72 0.27 5.22
CA THR A 51 -16.93 0.98 5.65
C THR A 51 -17.88 1.22 4.47
N VAL A 52 -17.35 1.66 3.32
CA VAL A 52 -18.16 1.86 2.11
C VAL A 52 -18.74 0.54 1.60
N LEU A 53 -17.95 -0.53 1.60
CA LEU A 53 -18.43 -1.86 1.19
C LEU A 53 -19.52 -2.38 2.13
N LEU A 54 -19.31 -2.34 3.44
CA LEU A 54 -20.32 -2.76 4.43
C LEU A 54 -21.59 -1.89 4.33
N GLY A 55 -21.44 -0.57 4.20
CA GLY A 55 -22.55 0.34 3.98
C GLY A 55 -23.35 -0.01 2.72
N SER A 56 -22.66 -0.29 1.61
CA SER A 56 -23.33 -0.74 0.37
C SER A 56 -24.03 -2.08 0.52
N MET A 57 -23.50 -3.02 1.33
CA MET A 57 -24.17 -4.28 1.63
C MET A 57 -25.46 -4.05 2.43
N VAL A 58 -25.45 -3.16 3.43
CA VAL A 58 -26.65 -2.80 4.20
C VAL A 58 -27.69 -2.17 3.28
N VAL A 59 -27.31 -1.18 2.47
CA VAL A 59 -28.22 -0.53 1.51
C VAL A 59 -28.79 -1.55 0.52
N ALA A 60 -27.95 -2.44 -0.02
CA ALA A 60 -28.41 -3.49 -0.93
C ALA A 60 -29.39 -4.46 -0.25
N THR A 61 -29.17 -4.79 1.02
CA THR A 61 -30.06 -5.67 1.81
C THR A 61 -31.41 -5.00 2.07
N LEU A 62 -31.42 -3.71 2.39
CA LEU A 62 -32.66 -2.95 2.62
C LEU A 62 -33.44 -2.69 1.32
N ALA A 63 -32.74 -2.51 0.20
CA ALA A 63 -33.35 -2.32 -1.11
C ALA A 63 -33.88 -3.62 -1.72
N MET A 64 -33.33 -4.78 -1.33
CA MET A 64 -33.67 -6.07 -1.93
C MET A 64 -35.17 -6.38 -1.89
N PRO A 65 -35.88 -6.28 -0.74
CA PRO A 65 -37.33 -6.49 -0.70
C PRO A 65 -38.14 -5.63 -1.67
N LEU A 66 -37.69 -4.39 -1.94
CA LEU A 66 -38.34 -3.45 -2.87
C LEU A 66 -38.05 -3.79 -4.34
N LEU A 67 -36.95 -4.49 -4.62
CA LEU A 67 -36.52 -4.85 -5.97
C LEU A 67 -36.96 -6.26 -6.37
N THR A 68 -37.35 -7.10 -5.40
CA THR A 68 -37.68 -8.52 -5.63
C THR A 68 -39.14 -8.81 -6.01
N ASP A 69 -40.01 -7.80 -6.09
CA ASP A 69 -41.43 -7.97 -6.42
C ASP A 69 -41.72 -8.38 -7.89
N GLY A 70 -40.77 -9.04 -8.57
CA GLY A 70 -41.04 -9.61 -9.90
C GLY A 70 -39.89 -10.08 -10.80
N PHE A 71 -38.62 -10.20 -10.36
CA PHE A 71 -37.50 -10.41 -11.30
C PHE A 71 -36.71 -11.73 -11.20
N THR A 72 -36.46 -12.32 -12.38
CA THR A 72 -35.41 -13.30 -12.69
C THR A 72 -34.01 -12.75 -12.36
N TYR A 73 -33.02 -13.65 -12.21
CA TYR A 73 -31.62 -13.31 -11.88
C TYR A 73 -31.10 -12.08 -12.65
N PRO A 74 -30.44 -11.10 -12.00
CA PRO A 74 -29.87 -11.13 -10.65
C PRO A 74 -30.84 -10.78 -9.50
N GLY A 75 -32.11 -10.49 -9.78
CA GLY A 75 -33.12 -10.13 -8.77
C GLY A 75 -33.63 -11.27 -7.89
N SER A 76 -33.08 -12.49 -8.01
CA SER A 76 -33.50 -13.64 -7.22
C SER A 76 -32.73 -13.74 -5.90
N PRO A 77 -33.28 -14.39 -4.85
CA PRO A 77 -32.57 -14.64 -3.59
C PRO A 77 -31.20 -15.30 -3.78
N GLN A 78 -31.10 -16.24 -4.73
CA GLN A 78 -29.83 -16.90 -5.07
C GLN A 78 -28.81 -15.95 -5.72
N GLY A 79 -29.26 -15.00 -6.55
CA GLY A 79 -28.40 -13.98 -7.13
C GLY A 79 -27.88 -13.01 -6.08
N PHE A 80 -28.77 -12.58 -5.17
CA PHE A 80 -28.42 -11.74 -4.04
C PHE A 80 -27.37 -12.39 -3.12
N VAL A 81 -27.56 -13.65 -2.72
CA VAL A 81 -26.59 -14.38 -1.88
C VAL A 81 -25.21 -14.44 -2.53
N LYS A 82 -25.15 -14.68 -3.84
CA LYS A 82 -23.87 -14.75 -4.57
C LYS A 82 -23.20 -13.39 -4.72
N MET A 83 -23.98 -12.33 -4.92
CA MET A 83 -23.48 -10.95 -4.87
C MET A 83 -22.91 -10.64 -3.49
N MET A 84 -23.65 -10.94 -2.42
CA MET A 84 -23.20 -10.73 -1.04
C MET A 84 -21.94 -11.53 -0.71
N PHE A 85 -21.82 -12.77 -1.21
CA PHE A 85 -20.60 -13.56 -1.06
C PHE A 85 -19.39 -12.88 -1.71
N LEU A 86 -19.54 -12.34 -2.93
CA LEU A 86 -18.48 -11.58 -3.60
C LEU A 86 -18.08 -10.33 -2.81
N TYR A 87 -19.06 -9.59 -2.28
CA TYR A 87 -18.80 -8.45 -1.39
C TYR A 87 -18.01 -8.88 -0.15
N GLN A 88 -18.41 -9.99 0.48
CA GLN A 88 -17.74 -10.51 1.66
C GLN A 88 -16.29 -10.89 1.38
N LEU A 89 -15.99 -11.49 0.22
CA LEU A 89 -14.61 -11.78 -0.19
C LEU A 89 -13.76 -10.51 -0.29
N ILE A 90 -14.30 -9.44 -0.87
CA ILE A 90 -13.61 -8.15 -0.98
C ILE A 90 -13.40 -7.53 0.40
N VAL A 91 -14.43 -7.56 1.26
CA VAL A 91 -14.33 -7.07 2.65
C VAL A 91 -13.24 -7.83 3.42
N LEU A 92 -13.25 -9.16 3.38
CA LEU A 92 -12.24 -10.00 4.04
C LEU A 92 -10.82 -9.71 3.52
N PHE A 93 -10.67 -9.49 2.22
CA PHE A 93 -9.39 -9.12 1.62
C PHE A 93 -8.87 -7.78 2.18
N TYR A 94 -9.68 -6.73 2.19
CA TYR A 94 -9.26 -5.44 2.75
C TYR A 94 -9.11 -5.46 4.27
N TRP A 95 -9.92 -6.27 4.97
CA TRP A 95 -9.77 -6.51 6.40
C TRP A 95 -8.45 -7.17 6.75
N ALA A 96 -8.05 -8.20 5.99
CA ALA A 96 -6.74 -8.84 6.15
C ALA A 96 -5.59 -7.81 5.97
N LYS A 97 -5.70 -6.91 4.98
CA LYS A 97 -4.72 -5.83 4.77
C LYS A 97 -4.70 -4.84 5.93
N LEU A 98 -5.86 -4.43 6.44
CA LEU A 98 -5.96 -3.57 7.62
C LEU A 98 -5.31 -4.22 8.84
N ARG A 99 -5.55 -5.52 9.06
CA ARG A 99 -4.92 -6.28 10.14
C ARG A 99 -3.40 -6.27 10.01
N THR A 100 -2.85 -6.49 8.81
CA THR A 100 -1.40 -6.42 8.55
C THR A 100 -0.82 -5.04 8.89
N VAL A 101 -1.52 -3.96 8.58
CA VAL A 101 -1.06 -2.59 8.90
C VAL A 101 -1.09 -2.33 10.40
N ASN A 102 -2.14 -2.80 11.09
CA ASN A 102 -2.30 -2.57 12.53
C ASN A 102 -1.32 -3.37 13.41
N HIS A 103 -0.82 -4.50 12.91
CA HIS A 103 0.15 -5.35 13.63
C HIS A 103 1.58 -5.16 13.10
N LEU A 104 1.84 -4.08 12.36
CA LEU A 104 3.15 -3.81 11.79
C LEU A 104 4.09 -3.32 12.89
N THR A 105 4.98 -4.18 13.37
CA THR A 105 6.07 -3.82 14.30
C THR A 105 7.23 -3.26 13.49
N LEU A 106 7.38 -1.94 13.48
CA LEU A 106 8.47 -1.27 12.78
C LEU A 106 9.74 -1.27 13.64
N SER A 107 10.89 -1.36 12.98
CA SER A 107 12.18 -1.12 13.65
C SER A 107 12.27 0.31 14.18
N ASP A 108 13.02 0.49 15.28
CA ASP A 108 13.41 1.79 15.81
C ASP A 108 14.48 2.46 14.94
N SER A 109 15.22 1.69 14.14
CA SER A 109 16.14 2.26 13.17
C SER A 109 15.39 2.74 11.93
N ILE A 110 15.59 4.02 11.57
CA ILE A 110 14.99 4.66 10.39
C ILE A 110 15.26 3.90 9.07
N PRO A 111 16.50 3.46 8.75
CA PRO A 111 16.76 2.76 7.50
C PRO A 111 16.00 1.43 7.42
N GLU A 112 16.00 0.63 8.49
CA GLU A 112 15.27 -0.65 8.49
C GLU A 112 13.75 -0.44 8.44
N ARG A 113 13.23 0.59 9.12
CA ARG A 113 11.81 0.98 9.06
C ARG A 113 11.39 1.32 7.63
N LEU A 114 12.17 2.13 6.92
CA LEU A 114 11.89 2.50 5.54
C LEU A 114 11.94 1.28 4.60
N GLU A 115 12.91 0.37 4.81
CA GLU A 115 13.01 -0.88 4.04
C GLU A 115 11.86 -1.86 4.33
N GLN A 116 11.43 -1.96 5.59
CA GLN A 116 10.25 -2.73 5.99
C GLN A 116 8.98 -2.19 5.32
N LEU A 117 8.77 -0.88 5.33
CA LEU A 117 7.64 -0.23 4.67
C LEU A 117 7.68 -0.43 3.16
N LEU A 118 8.85 -0.27 2.53
CA LEU A 118 9.03 -0.48 1.11
C LEU A 118 8.72 -1.94 0.72
N THR A 119 9.15 -2.90 1.53
CA THR A 119 8.83 -4.32 1.37
C THR A 119 7.34 -4.58 1.52
N MET A 120 6.69 -3.98 2.52
CA MET A 120 5.25 -4.06 2.74
C MET A 120 4.46 -3.51 1.55
N PHE A 121 4.80 -2.33 1.02
CA PHE A 121 4.11 -1.76 -0.14
C PHE A 121 4.32 -2.56 -1.42
N ARG A 122 5.54 -3.11 -1.66
CA ARG A 122 5.79 -4.00 -2.80
C ARG A 122 4.98 -5.29 -2.73
N ARG A 123 4.95 -5.93 -1.56
CA ARG A 123 4.12 -7.12 -1.33
C ARG A 123 2.64 -6.79 -1.48
N GLY A 124 2.19 -5.69 -0.88
CA GLY A 124 0.81 -5.21 -0.97
C GLY A 124 0.35 -4.93 -2.39
N LEU A 125 1.21 -4.36 -3.24
CA LEU A 125 0.96 -4.17 -4.67
C LEU A 125 0.75 -5.52 -5.38
N ARG A 126 1.68 -6.46 -5.19
CA ARG A 126 1.61 -7.79 -5.81
C ARG A 126 0.34 -8.53 -5.39
N THR A 127 0.02 -8.52 -4.11
CA THR A 127 -1.18 -9.17 -3.55
C THR A 127 -2.47 -8.55 -4.08
N GLU A 128 -2.54 -7.22 -4.24
CA GLU A 128 -3.73 -6.55 -4.78
C GLU A 128 -3.92 -6.80 -6.27
N ILE A 129 -2.83 -6.84 -7.06
CA ILE A 129 -2.89 -7.24 -8.47
C ILE A 129 -3.38 -8.68 -8.61
N ILE A 130 -2.79 -9.61 -7.85
CA ILE A 130 -3.21 -11.02 -7.87
C ILE A 130 -4.68 -11.13 -7.50
N PHE A 131 -5.12 -10.46 -6.44
CA PHE A 131 -6.52 -10.49 -6.01
C PHE A 131 -7.47 -10.00 -7.11
N ILE A 132 -7.18 -8.86 -7.75
CA ILE A 132 -8.02 -8.31 -8.83
C ILE A 132 -8.11 -9.27 -10.01
N VAL A 133 -6.97 -9.83 -10.44
CA VAL A 133 -6.93 -10.79 -11.56
C VAL A 133 -7.66 -12.08 -11.20
N SER A 134 -7.44 -12.62 -10.00
CA SER A 134 -8.13 -13.80 -9.49
C SER A 134 -9.63 -13.59 -9.35
N LEU A 135 -10.07 -12.39 -8.94
CA LEU A 135 -11.49 -12.04 -8.84
C LEU A 135 -12.14 -11.99 -10.23
N LEU A 136 -11.48 -11.38 -11.22
CA LEU A 136 -11.97 -11.36 -12.61
C LEU A 136 -12.13 -12.79 -13.15
N LEU A 137 -11.08 -13.61 -13.03
CA LEU A 137 -11.11 -15.00 -13.48
C LEU A 137 -12.17 -15.80 -12.71
N GLY A 138 -12.27 -15.61 -11.40
CA GLY A 138 -13.25 -16.27 -10.54
C GLY A 138 -14.68 -15.95 -10.95
N ILE A 139 -15.00 -14.69 -11.24
CA ILE A 139 -16.33 -14.28 -11.72
C ILE A 139 -16.67 -14.97 -13.05
N VAL A 140 -15.71 -15.03 -13.98
CA VAL A 140 -15.91 -15.68 -15.29
C VAL A 140 -16.10 -17.19 -15.13
N PHE A 141 -15.25 -17.85 -14.34
CA PHE A 141 -15.33 -19.29 -14.10
C PHE A 141 -16.61 -19.67 -13.38
N VAL A 142 -16.94 -19.01 -12.26
CA VAL A 142 -18.15 -19.30 -11.49
C VAL A 142 -19.38 -18.98 -12.33
N GLY A 143 -19.40 -17.82 -13.00
CA GLY A 143 -20.50 -17.40 -13.87
C GLY A 143 -20.81 -18.39 -15.00
N ARG A 144 -19.81 -19.11 -15.53
CA ARG A 144 -19.99 -20.02 -16.67
C ARG A 144 -20.14 -21.49 -16.30
N PHE A 145 -19.30 -21.98 -15.39
CA PHE A 145 -19.27 -23.40 -15.03
C PHE A 145 -20.33 -23.78 -14.00
N PHE A 146 -20.66 -22.89 -13.04
CA PHE A 146 -21.71 -23.19 -12.06
C PHE A 146 -23.13 -22.93 -12.58
N TYR A 147 -23.31 -22.11 -13.61
CA TYR A 147 -24.63 -21.78 -14.17
C TYR A 147 -24.94 -22.51 -15.49
N GLY A 148 -24.25 -23.62 -15.76
CA GLY A 148 -24.68 -24.63 -16.73
C GLY A 148 -24.49 -24.29 -18.22
N LYS A 149 -23.92 -23.13 -18.58
CA LYS A 149 -23.64 -22.82 -19.99
C LYS A 149 -22.28 -23.34 -20.46
N GLY A 150 -21.35 -23.66 -19.55
CA GLY A 150 -20.01 -24.11 -19.94
C GLY A 150 -19.36 -23.15 -20.96
N LEU A 151 -18.81 -23.71 -22.05
CA LEU A 151 -18.25 -22.94 -23.17
C LEU A 151 -19.31 -22.51 -24.21
N SER A 152 -20.57 -22.95 -24.08
CA SER A 152 -21.62 -22.58 -25.03
C SER A 152 -21.97 -21.09 -24.92
N GLY A 153 -22.26 -20.45 -26.05
CA GLY A 153 -22.62 -19.02 -26.08
C GLY A 153 -21.51 -18.06 -25.63
N LEU A 154 -20.23 -18.44 -25.66
CA LEU A 154 -19.12 -17.52 -25.41
C LEU A 154 -19.04 -16.40 -26.46
N ARG A 155 -19.49 -16.68 -27.68
CA ARG A 155 -19.56 -15.73 -28.80
C ARG A 155 -20.86 -14.93 -28.84
N ALA A 156 -21.77 -15.13 -27.89
CA ALA A 156 -22.98 -14.33 -27.83
C ALA A 156 -22.58 -12.85 -27.58
N PRO A 157 -23.14 -11.90 -28.33
CA PRO A 157 -22.73 -10.50 -28.28
C PRO A 157 -22.83 -9.92 -26.87
N ASP A 158 -23.86 -10.27 -26.10
CA ASP A 158 -24.06 -9.82 -24.72
C ASP A 158 -22.95 -10.28 -23.77
N VAL A 159 -22.41 -11.48 -24.01
CA VAL A 159 -21.32 -12.04 -23.21
C VAL A 159 -20.02 -11.37 -23.58
N VAL A 160 -19.74 -11.23 -24.89
CA VAL A 160 -18.51 -10.62 -25.37
C VAL A 160 -18.42 -9.17 -24.90
N THR A 161 -19.52 -8.43 -24.97
CA THR A 161 -19.60 -7.04 -24.47
C THR A 161 -19.42 -6.96 -22.96
N ALA A 162 -20.10 -7.80 -22.17
CA ALA A 162 -19.92 -7.85 -20.72
C ALA A 162 -18.48 -8.21 -20.32
N PHE A 163 -17.87 -9.17 -21.03
CA PHE A 163 -16.48 -9.55 -20.83
C PHE A 163 -15.53 -8.40 -21.17
N ALA A 164 -15.70 -7.75 -22.33
CA ALA A 164 -14.89 -6.60 -22.72
C ALA A 164 -14.98 -5.47 -21.68
N LEU A 165 -16.19 -5.17 -21.19
CA LEU A 165 -16.40 -4.16 -20.16
C LEU A 165 -15.72 -4.52 -18.83
N SER A 166 -15.80 -5.80 -18.43
CA SER A 166 -15.10 -6.31 -17.24
C SER A 166 -13.58 -6.21 -17.35
N VAL A 167 -13.02 -6.46 -18.54
CA VAL A 167 -11.58 -6.34 -18.81
C VAL A 167 -11.15 -4.87 -18.76
N VAL A 168 -11.91 -3.96 -19.37
CA VAL A 168 -11.63 -2.52 -19.31
C VAL A 168 -11.68 -2.01 -17.87
N PHE A 169 -12.70 -2.39 -17.10
CA PHE A 169 -12.83 -2.00 -15.70
C PHE A 169 -11.67 -2.54 -14.85
N THR A 170 -11.30 -3.81 -15.05
CA THR A 170 -10.16 -4.45 -14.39
C THR A 170 -8.86 -3.74 -14.76
N GLY A 171 -8.65 -3.42 -16.03
CA GLY A 171 -7.49 -2.68 -16.52
C GLY A 171 -7.35 -1.30 -15.88
N ALA A 172 -8.46 -0.56 -15.80
CA ALA A 172 -8.52 0.72 -15.10
C ALA A 172 -8.18 0.55 -13.61
N MET A 173 -8.77 -0.43 -12.93
CA MET A 173 -8.50 -0.72 -11.52
C MET A 173 -7.03 -1.05 -11.29
N LEU A 174 -6.43 -1.91 -12.11
CA LEU A 174 -5.00 -2.26 -12.05
C LEU A 174 -4.10 -1.04 -12.25
N TRP A 175 -4.46 -0.15 -13.19
CA TRP A 175 -3.73 1.10 -13.40
C TRP A 175 -3.78 2.00 -12.16
N PHE A 176 -4.96 2.21 -11.58
CA PHE A 176 -5.11 3.01 -10.35
C PHE A 176 -4.31 2.44 -9.18
N VAL A 177 -4.38 1.12 -8.97
CA VAL A 177 -3.63 0.43 -7.92
C VAL A 177 -2.13 0.58 -8.14
N ARG A 178 -1.64 0.32 -9.36
CA ARG A 178 -0.23 0.46 -9.70
C ARG A 178 0.26 1.90 -9.50
N LYS A 179 -0.50 2.90 -9.95
CA LYS A 179 -0.17 4.32 -9.80
C LYS A 179 -0.03 4.69 -8.32
N ARG A 180 -1.01 4.31 -7.50
CA ARG A 180 -1.02 4.56 -6.05
C ARG A 180 0.18 3.95 -5.33
N TYR A 181 0.49 2.69 -5.60
CA TYR A 181 1.61 2.00 -4.96
C TYR A 181 2.96 2.50 -5.45
N ARG A 182 3.10 2.80 -6.75
CA ARG A 182 4.34 3.36 -7.29
C ARG A 182 4.69 4.70 -6.65
N ALA A 183 3.72 5.61 -6.48
CA ALA A 183 3.97 6.90 -5.83
C ALA A 183 4.59 6.71 -4.42
N LYS A 184 4.00 5.85 -3.59
CA LYS A 184 4.51 5.55 -2.24
C LYS A 184 5.87 4.86 -2.24
N ILE A 185 6.10 3.95 -3.19
CA ILE A 185 7.37 3.22 -3.31
C ILE A 185 8.50 4.16 -3.75
N GLU A 186 8.25 5.03 -4.73
CA GLU A 186 9.26 6.00 -5.17
C GLU A 186 9.55 7.02 -4.05
N GLU A 187 8.53 7.51 -3.36
CA GLU A 187 8.71 8.40 -2.20
C GLU A 187 9.59 7.76 -1.11
N LEU A 188 9.35 6.49 -0.74
CA LEU A 188 10.19 5.75 0.21
C LEU A 188 11.63 5.53 -0.28
N LYS A 189 11.83 5.30 -1.58
CA LYS A 189 13.18 5.17 -2.16
C LYS A 189 13.92 6.50 -2.10
N THR A 190 13.26 7.61 -2.40
CA THR A 190 13.84 8.95 -2.27
C THR A 190 14.28 9.20 -0.84
N TYR A 191 13.44 8.89 0.16
CA TYR A 191 13.83 9.02 1.58
C TYR A 191 15.03 8.14 1.97
N LEU A 192 15.11 6.91 1.45
CA LEU A 192 16.29 6.06 1.66
C LEU A 192 17.55 6.62 1.01
N GLN A 193 17.42 7.22 -0.18
CA GLN A 193 18.55 7.84 -0.89
C GLN A 193 19.03 9.09 -0.17
N GLU A 194 18.11 9.97 0.26
CA GLU A 194 18.42 11.17 1.05
C GLU A 194 19.14 10.79 2.35
N TYR A 195 18.65 9.77 3.07
CA TYR A 195 19.30 9.28 4.29
C TYR A 195 20.71 8.74 4.03
N ARG A 196 20.90 7.94 2.96
CA ARG A 196 22.23 7.40 2.60
C ARG A 196 23.20 8.50 2.18
N GLN A 197 22.75 9.48 1.40
CA GLN A 197 23.58 10.62 0.99
C GLN A 197 24.00 11.45 2.19
N ALA A 198 23.05 11.79 3.07
CA ALA A 198 23.31 12.49 4.32
C ALA A 198 24.39 11.76 5.15
N GLN A 199 24.30 10.44 5.27
CA GLN A 199 25.28 9.64 6.00
C GLN A 199 26.67 9.65 5.34
N VAL A 200 26.75 9.59 4.00
CA VAL A 200 28.02 9.68 3.26
C VAL A 200 28.67 11.05 3.41
N TYR A 201 27.91 12.15 3.31
CA TYR A 201 28.47 13.49 3.52
C TYR A 201 28.98 13.70 4.95
N GLY A 202 28.29 13.14 5.95
CA GLY A 202 28.77 13.13 7.33
C GLY A 202 30.09 12.34 7.49
N VAL A 203 30.23 11.19 6.82
CA VAL A 203 31.46 10.38 6.87
C VAL A 203 32.62 11.06 6.12
N VAL A 204 32.36 11.65 4.94
CA VAL A 204 33.39 12.35 4.16
C VAL A 204 33.93 13.57 4.91
N LEU A 205 33.07 14.32 5.61
CA LEU A 205 33.49 15.42 6.49
C LEU A 205 34.36 14.96 7.65
N ILE A 206 34.06 13.81 8.27
CA ILE A 206 34.88 13.23 9.34
C ILE A 206 36.25 12.79 8.79
N VAL A 207 36.28 12.13 7.63
CA VAL A 207 37.53 11.66 7.02
C VAL A 207 38.41 12.84 6.56
N SER A 208 37.82 13.90 6.03
CA SER A 208 38.57 15.10 5.62
C SER A 208 39.09 15.92 6.81
N THR A 209 38.33 16.03 7.91
CA THR A 209 38.84 16.64 9.15
C THR A 209 39.91 15.78 9.81
N PHE A 210 39.76 14.46 9.82
CA PHE A 210 40.83 13.57 10.31
C PHE A 210 42.09 13.66 9.44
N ALA A 211 41.96 13.71 8.11
CA ALA A 211 43.10 13.88 7.22
C ALA A 211 43.77 15.26 7.38
N TRP A 212 43.02 16.31 7.70
CA TRP A 212 43.57 17.64 7.96
C TRP A 212 44.26 17.73 9.33
N ILE A 213 43.65 17.13 10.36
CA ILE A 213 44.22 17.06 11.71
C ILE A 213 45.48 16.19 11.74
N TYR A 214 45.53 15.07 11.01
CA TYR A 214 46.71 14.19 11.00
C TYR A 214 47.74 14.51 9.91
N GLY A 215 47.35 15.21 8.84
CA GLY A 215 48.25 15.67 7.78
C GLY A 215 49.06 16.92 8.14
N THR A 216 48.78 17.56 9.28
CA THR A 216 49.52 18.71 9.80
C THR A 216 50.57 18.33 10.87
N TYR A 217 50.71 17.04 11.20
CA TYR A 217 51.70 16.51 12.17
C TYR A 217 52.72 15.55 11.54
N LEU A 218 52.91 15.60 10.22
CA LEU A 218 54.02 14.97 9.48
C LEU A 218 54.72 16.04 8.65
#